data_AF-A0A963GA14-F1
#
_entry.id   AF-A0A963GA14-F1
#
_cell.length_a   1.000
_cell.length_b   1.000
_cell.length_c   1.000
_cell.angle_alpha   90.00
_cell.angle_beta   90.00
_cell.angle_gamma   90.00
#
_symmetry.space_group_name_H-M   'P 1'
#
loop_
_entity.id
_entity.type
_entity.pdbx_description
1 polymer ?
#
loop_
_entity_poly.entity_id
_entity_poly.type
_entity_poly.pdbx_seq_one_letter_code
_entity_poly.pdbx_strand_id
1 'polypeptide(L)'
;MKFSQVLGAAALATTFYSAGAHAGNLADVEIWVPRQGDHVGIGGRGYIVDLGIEFDTGDLDATGFNGLQITGPGPLDNVGPHPGTFSPGRDDRMPGLVVLLSTTTIASGPGTNLANLFNVTGVTRLTDDEIELWDTWIIGAPNFGRGVESTLYVAVVADLDGNGKLDDAPDVVPDSDGDGDVDKDDLEAIGLASNVERVTFFINE
;
A
#
# COMPACT_ATOMS: atom_id res chain seq x y z
N MET A 1 -3.24 70.56 26.26
CA MET A 1 -3.37 69.35 27.11
C MET A 1 -4.82 68.91 27.13
N LYS A 2 -5.13 67.78 26.47
CA LYS A 2 -6.01 66.69 26.92
C LYS A 2 -6.01 65.64 25.81
N PHE A 3 -5.69 64.42 26.23
CA PHE A 3 -5.45 63.22 25.43
C PHE A 3 -6.73 62.40 25.21
N SER A 4 -6.62 61.48 24.24
CA SER A 4 -7.35 60.20 24.11
C SER A 4 -8.74 60.23 23.46
N GLN A 5 -9.12 59.24 22.64
CA GLN A 5 -8.45 58.09 22.01
C GLN A 5 -9.42 57.61 20.92
N VAL A 6 -8.95 57.37 19.70
CA VAL A 6 -9.72 56.67 18.67
C VAL A 6 -9.41 55.19 18.83
N LEU A 7 -10.40 54.38 19.24
CA LEU A 7 -10.30 52.92 19.17
C LEU A 7 -10.33 52.51 17.68
N GLY A 8 -9.17 52.15 17.13
CA GLY A 8 -9.09 51.40 15.90
C GLY A 8 -9.33 49.92 16.20
N ALA A 9 -10.43 49.37 15.72
CA ALA A 9 -10.64 47.93 15.70
C ALA A 9 -9.72 47.32 14.63
N ALA A 10 -8.63 46.69 15.04
CA ALA A 10 -7.82 45.85 14.17
C ALA A 10 -8.56 44.52 13.98
N ALA A 11 -9.19 44.33 12.82
CA ALA A 11 -9.65 43.02 12.40
C ALA A 11 -8.41 42.14 12.15
N LEU A 12 -8.18 41.15 13.01
CA LEU A 12 -7.25 40.06 12.74
C LEU A 12 -7.84 39.27 11.56
N ALA A 13 -7.28 39.50 10.36
CA ALA A 13 -7.50 38.60 9.25
C ALA A 13 -6.77 37.29 9.58
N THR A 14 -7.52 36.30 10.08
CA THR A 14 -7.07 34.91 10.06
C THR A 14 -6.94 34.51 8.61
N THR A 15 -5.71 34.51 8.11
CA THR A 15 -5.33 33.78 6.90
C THR A 15 -5.64 32.32 7.18
N PHE A 16 -6.75 31.84 6.64
CA PHE A 16 -6.90 30.42 6.36
C PHE A 16 -5.75 30.09 5.40
N TYR A 17 -4.74 29.38 5.89
CA TYR A 17 -3.91 28.59 5.01
C TYR A 17 -4.86 27.56 4.41
N SER A 18 -5.35 27.84 3.20
CA SER A 18 -5.70 26.75 2.31
C SER A 18 -4.38 26.00 2.11
N ALA A 19 -4.21 24.88 2.83
CA ALA A 19 -3.35 23.82 2.34
C ALA A 19 -3.90 23.51 0.95
N GLY A 20 -3.25 24.07 -0.07
CA GLY A 20 -3.58 23.74 -1.44
C GLY A 20 -3.41 22.23 -1.54
N ALA A 21 -4.49 21.55 -1.88
CA ALA A 21 -4.44 20.17 -2.32
C ALA A 21 -3.29 20.07 -3.33
N HIS A 22 -2.22 19.36 -2.97
CA HIS A 22 -1.30 18.86 -3.96
C HIS A 22 -2.13 17.94 -4.85
N ALA A 23 -2.38 18.38 -6.08
CA ALA A 23 -2.98 17.54 -7.12
C ALA A 23 -1.89 16.59 -7.68
N GLY A 24 -1.28 15.83 -6.77
CA GLY A 24 -0.27 14.81 -6.99
C GLY A 24 -0.54 13.70 -5.98
N ASN A 25 -0.13 12.47 -6.33
CA ASN A 25 -0.23 11.34 -5.42
C ASN A 25 0.54 11.65 -4.13
N LEU A 26 0.01 11.23 -2.97
CA LEU A 26 0.69 11.34 -1.68
C LEU A 26 1.75 10.25 -1.48
N ALA A 27 1.65 9.18 -2.29
CA ALA A 27 2.60 8.08 -2.31
C ALA A 27 2.92 7.65 -3.75
N ASP A 28 4.07 7.05 -3.96
CA ASP A 28 4.46 6.36 -5.19
C ASP A 28 4.87 4.93 -4.86
N VAL A 29 4.40 3.98 -5.66
CA VAL A 29 4.64 2.54 -5.49
C VAL A 29 5.48 2.04 -6.65
N GLU A 30 6.55 1.30 -6.33
CA GLU A 30 7.39 0.59 -7.29
C GLU A 30 7.43 -0.91 -6.97
N ILE A 31 7.28 -1.76 -7.99
CA ILE A 31 7.50 -3.20 -7.91
C ILE A 31 8.92 -3.50 -8.40
N TRP A 32 9.82 -3.88 -7.48
CA TRP A 32 11.22 -4.21 -7.81
C TRP A 32 11.36 -5.60 -8.45
N VAL A 33 10.65 -6.58 -7.90
CA VAL A 33 10.45 -7.91 -8.47
C VAL A 33 9.04 -8.41 -8.18
N PRO A 34 8.43 -9.21 -9.07
CA PRO A 34 8.91 -9.54 -10.43
C PRO A 34 8.94 -8.31 -11.33
N ARG A 35 9.71 -8.38 -12.42
CA ARG A 35 9.69 -7.37 -13.49
C ARG A 35 8.79 -7.82 -14.63
N GLN A 36 8.46 -6.88 -15.50
CA GLN A 36 7.68 -7.16 -16.70
C GLN A 36 8.32 -8.28 -17.54
N GLY A 37 7.55 -9.35 -17.75
CA GLY A 37 7.95 -10.52 -18.54
C GLY A 37 8.84 -11.53 -17.83
N ASP A 38 9.11 -11.36 -16.53
CA ASP A 38 9.90 -12.32 -15.76
C ASP A 38 9.21 -13.70 -15.70
N HIS A 39 10.03 -14.74 -15.61
CA HIS A 39 9.58 -16.10 -15.31
C HIS A 39 10.02 -16.47 -13.90
N VAL A 40 9.04 -16.62 -13.00
CA VAL A 40 9.33 -16.76 -11.58
C VAL A 40 8.94 -18.12 -11.03
N GLY A 41 9.64 -18.49 -9.96
CA GLY A 41 9.36 -19.68 -9.17
C GLY A 41 9.67 -20.99 -9.88
N ILE A 42 9.41 -22.07 -9.14
CA ILE A 42 9.51 -23.47 -9.57
C ILE A 42 8.33 -24.17 -8.92
N GLY A 43 7.47 -24.85 -9.67
CA GLY A 43 6.35 -25.52 -9.01
C GLY A 43 5.17 -24.61 -8.66
N GLY A 44 5.09 -23.38 -9.17
CA GLY A 44 4.21 -22.32 -8.68
C GLY A 44 4.64 -21.64 -7.37
N ARG A 45 5.87 -21.88 -6.88
CA ARG A 45 6.36 -21.43 -5.56
C ARG A 45 7.83 -20.99 -5.61
N GLY A 46 8.34 -20.46 -4.51
CA GLY A 46 9.75 -20.11 -4.34
C GLY A 46 10.15 -18.85 -5.10
N TYR A 47 9.23 -17.88 -5.23
CA TYR A 47 9.51 -16.56 -5.79
C TYR A 47 9.17 -15.47 -4.78
N ILE A 48 9.55 -14.24 -5.11
CA ILE A 48 9.44 -13.08 -4.24
C ILE A 48 8.67 -11.98 -4.98
N VAL A 49 7.84 -11.26 -4.25
CA VAL A 49 7.38 -9.93 -4.63
C VAL A 49 8.06 -8.94 -3.67
N ASP A 50 8.66 -7.90 -4.21
CA ASP A 50 9.38 -6.88 -3.46
C ASP A 50 8.95 -5.50 -3.92
N LEU A 51 8.55 -4.66 -2.97
CA LEU A 51 7.91 -3.38 -3.21
C LEU A 51 8.71 -2.26 -2.52
N GLY A 52 8.79 -1.10 -3.17
CA GLY A 52 9.12 0.16 -2.54
C GLY A 52 7.89 1.07 -2.55
N ILE A 53 7.64 1.76 -1.43
CA ILE A 53 6.59 2.76 -1.31
C ILE A 53 7.22 4.04 -0.78
N GLU A 54 7.21 5.09 -1.58
CA GLU A 54 7.68 6.42 -1.23
C GLU A 54 6.48 7.29 -0.86
N PHE A 55 6.59 8.07 0.21
CA PHE A 55 5.56 8.99 0.68
C PHE A 55 6.12 10.41 0.75
N ASP A 56 5.36 11.37 0.22
CA ASP A 56 5.68 12.80 0.21
C ASP A 56 5.38 13.46 1.57
N THR A 57 5.89 12.88 2.65
CA THR A 57 5.75 13.37 4.02
C THR A 57 6.89 12.86 4.90
N GLY A 58 7.28 13.65 5.90
CA GLY A 58 8.14 13.21 7.02
C GLY A 58 7.37 12.67 8.24
N ASP A 59 6.04 12.64 8.18
CA ASP A 59 5.19 12.11 9.25
C ASP A 59 4.88 10.61 9.03
N LEU A 60 5.58 9.76 9.78
CA LEU A 60 5.39 8.30 9.69
C LEU A 60 4.01 7.83 10.14
N ASP A 61 3.32 8.57 11.01
CA ASP A 61 1.97 8.19 11.42
C ASP A 61 0.96 8.41 10.29
N ALA A 62 1.20 9.40 9.42
CA ALA A 62 0.34 9.73 8.29
C ALA A 62 0.36 8.64 7.19
N THR A 63 1.44 7.84 7.10
CA THR A 63 1.52 6.73 6.13
C THR A 63 0.65 5.54 6.53
N GLY A 64 0.07 5.54 7.74
CA GLY A 64 -0.63 4.39 8.33
C GLY A 64 0.29 3.29 8.86
N PHE A 65 1.60 3.38 8.62
CA PHE A 65 2.58 2.39 9.09
C PHE A 65 2.65 2.33 10.61
N ASN A 66 2.47 1.13 11.19
CA ASN A 66 2.40 0.97 12.65
C ASN A 66 3.40 -0.04 13.23
N GLY A 67 4.28 -0.61 12.41
CA GLY A 67 5.38 -1.44 12.90
C GLY A 67 5.99 -2.38 11.87
N LEU A 68 7.11 -2.98 12.25
CA LEU A 68 7.84 -3.93 11.40
C LEU A 68 7.12 -5.27 11.29
N GLN A 69 7.24 -5.89 10.12
CA GLN A 69 6.74 -7.22 9.83
C GLN A 69 7.92 -8.19 9.71
N ILE A 70 7.90 -9.26 10.50
CA ILE A 70 8.68 -10.50 10.27
C ILE A 70 7.71 -11.64 10.57
N THR A 71 6.83 -11.94 9.61
CA THR A 71 5.71 -12.88 9.76
C THR A 71 5.83 -14.02 8.73
N GLY A 72 5.06 -15.10 8.89
CA GLY A 72 5.00 -16.19 7.91
C GLY A 72 4.79 -17.58 8.53
N PRO A 73 4.44 -18.59 7.71
CA PRO A 73 4.26 -19.95 8.19
C PRO A 73 5.62 -20.62 8.41
N GLY A 74 6.20 -20.47 9.61
CA GLY A 74 7.43 -21.17 10.03
C GLY A 74 8.45 -20.26 10.71
N PRO A 75 9.63 -20.80 11.08
CA PRO A 75 10.71 -20.01 11.69
C PRO A 75 11.39 -19.12 10.64
N LEU A 76 11.32 -17.80 10.82
CA LEU A 76 12.15 -16.79 10.13
C LEU A 76 13.01 -16.12 11.21
N ASP A 77 14.34 -16.29 11.17
CA ASP A 77 15.26 -15.70 12.16
C ASP A 77 15.92 -14.44 11.56
N ASN A 78 16.06 -13.32 12.27
CA ASN A 78 16.63 -13.26 13.61
C ASN A 78 15.75 -12.59 14.69
N VAL A 79 15.18 -13.44 15.54
CA VAL A 79 14.40 -13.24 16.78
C VAL A 79 12.91 -12.90 16.60
N GLY A 80 12.08 -13.95 16.77
CA GLY A 80 10.67 -13.98 17.19
C GLY A 80 9.67 -13.19 16.32
N PRO A 81 8.59 -13.80 15.80
CA PRO A 81 7.68 -13.09 14.91
C PRO A 81 7.15 -11.82 15.60
N HIS A 82 7.29 -10.68 14.93
CA HIS A 82 6.64 -9.45 15.37
C HIS A 82 5.12 -9.72 15.42
N PRO A 83 4.37 -9.14 16.36
CA PRO A 83 2.91 -9.30 16.40
C PRO A 83 2.30 -8.97 15.03
N GLY A 84 1.36 -9.76 14.55
CA GLY A 84 0.74 -9.58 13.23
C GLY A 84 0.12 -10.88 12.76
N THR A 85 -0.86 -10.78 11.88
CA THR A 85 -1.47 -11.92 11.20
C THR A 85 -0.71 -12.23 9.91
N PHE A 86 -0.91 -13.44 9.38
CA PHE A 86 -0.38 -13.85 8.08
C PHE A 86 -1.51 -14.57 7.34
N SER A 87 -2.30 -13.78 6.63
CA SER A 87 -3.49 -14.25 5.93
C SER A 87 -3.92 -13.22 4.88
N PRO A 88 -4.66 -13.60 3.84
CA PRO A 88 -5.21 -12.62 2.91
C PRO A 88 -6.11 -11.60 3.63
N GLY A 89 -6.13 -10.37 3.12
CA GLY A 89 -6.84 -9.21 3.66
C GLY A 89 -5.95 -7.97 3.76
N ARG A 90 -6.50 -6.93 4.40
CA ARG A 90 -5.77 -5.72 4.76
C ARG A 90 -4.57 -6.04 5.65
N ASP A 91 -3.44 -5.41 5.38
CA ASP A 91 -2.20 -5.58 6.16
C ASP A 91 -2.31 -4.92 7.54
N ASP A 92 -1.92 -5.66 8.58
CA ASP A 92 -1.95 -5.17 9.97
C ASP A 92 -0.94 -4.03 10.22
N ARG A 93 0.15 -3.98 9.45
CA ARG A 93 1.31 -3.08 9.56
C ARG A 93 1.33 -1.98 8.52
N MET A 94 0.77 -2.23 7.33
CA MET A 94 0.56 -1.27 6.26
C MET A 94 -0.91 -1.24 5.81
N PRO A 95 -1.82 -0.74 6.66
CA PRO A 95 -3.27 -0.85 6.47
C PRO A 95 -3.82 -0.09 5.27
N GLY A 96 -3.03 0.77 4.61
CA GLY A 96 -3.39 1.43 3.35
C GLY A 96 -3.00 0.64 2.09
N LEU A 97 -2.21 -0.43 2.20
CA LEU A 97 -1.70 -1.17 1.05
C LEU A 97 -2.74 -2.14 0.48
N VAL A 98 -2.89 -2.13 -0.84
CA VAL A 98 -3.63 -3.12 -1.62
C VAL A 98 -2.68 -3.82 -2.58
N VAL A 99 -2.70 -5.15 -2.56
CA VAL A 99 -1.97 -6.00 -3.50
C VAL A 99 -2.94 -7.00 -4.12
N LEU A 100 -3.11 -6.97 -5.43
CA LEU A 100 -3.96 -7.90 -6.16
C LEU A 100 -3.13 -8.72 -7.14
N LEU A 101 -3.49 -9.99 -7.31
CA LEU A 101 -2.86 -10.86 -8.31
C LEU A 101 -3.93 -11.60 -9.10
N SER A 102 -3.93 -11.42 -10.43
CA SER A 102 -4.99 -11.86 -11.34
C SER A 102 -5.27 -13.36 -11.35
N THR A 103 -4.33 -14.18 -10.88
CA THR A 103 -4.39 -15.64 -10.85
C THR A 103 -4.66 -16.20 -9.46
N THR A 104 -4.97 -15.33 -8.50
CA THR A 104 -5.34 -15.71 -7.14
C THR A 104 -6.61 -16.56 -7.14
N THR A 105 -6.54 -17.74 -6.51
CA THR A 105 -7.69 -18.64 -6.36
C THR A 105 -8.14 -18.82 -4.92
N ILE A 106 -7.52 -18.12 -3.97
CA ILE A 106 -7.90 -18.15 -2.56
C ILE A 106 -8.91 -17.05 -2.25
N ALA A 107 -9.68 -17.24 -1.18
CA ALA A 107 -10.72 -16.31 -0.72
C ALA A 107 -11.65 -15.81 -1.86
N SER A 108 -11.66 -14.52 -2.14
CA SER A 108 -12.50 -13.86 -3.15
C SER A 108 -11.86 -13.84 -4.55
N GLY A 109 -10.83 -14.65 -4.78
CA GLY A 109 -10.14 -14.71 -6.07
C GLY A 109 -9.27 -13.47 -6.32
N PRO A 110 -9.21 -12.95 -7.57
CA PRO A 110 -8.38 -11.80 -7.96
C PRO A 110 -8.62 -10.52 -7.14
N GLY A 111 -9.84 -10.29 -6.66
CA GLY A 111 -10.15 -9.13 -5.81
C GLY A 111 -9.73 -9.26 -4.35
N THR A 112 -9.13 -10.38 -3.94
CA THR A 112 -8.61 -10.54 -2.57
C THR A 112 -7.40 -9.65 -2.38
N ASN A 113 -7.41 -8.77 -1.37
CA ASN A 113 -6.21 -8.04 -0.99
C ASN A 113 -5.18 -9.02 -0.39
N LEU A 114 -3.96 -9.03 -0.92
CA LEU A 114 -2.87 -9.92 -0.51
C LEU A 114 -1.80 -9.20 0.32
N ALA A 115 -1.98 -7.91 0.65
CA ALA A 115 -0.99 -7.11 1.35
C ALA A 115 -0.53 -7.79 2.65
N ASN A 116 -1.46 -8.32 3.44
CA ASN A 116 -1.15 -9.00 4.70
C ASN A 116 -0.49 -10.40 4.57
N LEU A 117 -0.08 -10.77 3.35
CA LEU A 117 0.80 -11.92 3.09
C LEU A 117 2.26 -11.52 2.95
N PHE A 118 2.60 -10.24 3.03
CA PHE A 118 3.99 -9.83 3.02
C PHE A 118 4.67 -10.22 4.33
N ASN A 119 5.94 -10.62 4.25
CA ASN A 119 6.65 -11.23 5.37
C ASN A 119 7.62 -10.27 6.04
N VAL A 120 8.17 -9.31 5.29
CA VAL A 120 9.27 -8.46 5.73
C VAL A 120 8.98 -7.03 5.35
N THR A 121 8.69 -6.18 6.35
CA THR A 121 8.48 -4.75 6.14
C THR A 121 9.56 -3.96 6.87
N GLY A 122 10.13 -2.94 6.21
CA GLY A 122 11.18 -2.11 6.79
C GLY A 122 11.09 -0.65 6.34
N VAL A 123 11.50 0.25 7.24
CA VAL A 123 11.71 1.67 6.89
C VAL A 123 13.12 1.79 6.29
N THR A 124 13.21 2.15 5.01
CA THR A 124 14.49 2.30 4.30
C THR A 124 14.94 3.76 4.23
N ARG A 125 13.99 4.70 4.33
CA ARG A 125 14.25 6.14 4.39
C ARG A 125 13.27 6.82 5.34
N LEU A 126 13.80 7.71 6.17
CA LEU A 126 13.02 8.50 7.11
C LEU A 126 13.69 9.87 7.22
N THR A 127 13.11 10.85 6.54
CA THR A 127 13.59 12.23 6.48
C THR A 127 12.45 13.20 6.83
N ASP A 128 12.72 14.50 6.85
CA ASP A 128 11.72 15.51 7.24
C ASP A 128 10.63 15.71 6.18
N ASP A 129 10.90 15.30 4.94
CA ASP A 129 10.04 15.51 3.76
C ASP A 129 9.67 14.21 3.03
N GLU A 130 10.36 13.10 3.31
CA GLU A 130 10.17 11.84 2.59
C GLU A 130 10.32 10.62 3.51
N ILE A 131 9.44 9.65 3.31
CA ILE A 131 9.49 8.32 3.93
C ILE A 131 9.50 7.27 2.83
N GLU A 132 10.36 6.27 2.96
CA GLU A 132 10.35 5.09 2.10
C GLU A 132 10.19 3.84 2.95
N LEU A 133 9.19 3.04 2.61
CA LEU A 133 8.93 1.73 3.17
C LEU A 133 9.20 0.67 2.11
N TRP A 134 9.80 -0.43 2.51
CA TRP A 134 9.96 -1.62 1.69
C TRP A 134 9.16 -2.76 2.27
N ASP A 135 8.59 -3.56 1.38
CA ASP A 135 7.84 -4.73 1.78
C ASP A 135 8.12 -5.91 0.85
N THR A 136 8.45 -7.05 1.45
CA THR A 136 8.81 -8.28 0.73
C THR A 136 7.89 -9.43 1.08
N TRP A 137 7.26 -10.02 0.07
CA TRP A 137 6.51 -11.27 0.17
C TRP A 137 7.34 -12.44 -0.37
N ILE A 138 7.52 -13.47 0.44
CA ILE A 138 8.16 -14.73 0.05
C ILE A 138 7.07 -15.77 -0.23
N ILE A 139 6.82 -16.05 -1.51
CA ILE A 139 5.77 -16.97 -1.93
C ILE A 139 6.30 -18.40 -1.82
N GLY A 140 6.01 -19.06 -0.70
CA GLY A 140 6.44 -20.43 -0.42
C GLY A 140 5.53 -21.54 -0.97
N ALA A 141 4.30 -21.23 -1.37
CA ALA A 141 3.27 -22.19 -1.73
C ALA A 141 2.59 -21.88 -3.08
N PRO A 142 2.13 -22.91 -3.83
CA PRO A 142 1.59 -22.74 -5.19
C PRO A 142 0.11 -22.36 -5.23
N ASN A 143 -0.27 -21.34 -4.46
CA ASN A 143 -1.67 -20.93 -4.28
C ASN A 143 -2.11 -19.78 -5.20
N PHE A 144 -1.18 -19.24 -5.99
CA PHE A 144 -1.31 -17.94 -6.66
C PHE A 144 -1.16 -18.03 -8.18
N GLY A 145 -1.09 -19.25 -8.71
CA GLY A 145 -0.85 -19.54 -10.12
C GLY A 145 0.22 -20.61 -10.31
N ARG A 146 0.12 -21.34 -11.41
CA ARG A 146 1.10 -22.37 -11.81
C ARG A 146 1.04 -22.60 -13.31
N GLY A 147 2.16 -22.36 -14.00
CA GLY A 147 2.23 -22.46 -15.46
C GLY A 147 1.35 -21.44 -16.17
N VAL A 148 1.24 -20.22 -15.65
CA VAL A 148 0.26 -19.22 -16.07
C VAL A 148 0.84 -17.81 -16.05
N GLU A 149 0.43 -16.97 -17.02
CA GLU A 149 0.70 -15.54 -17.00
C GLU A 149 -0.19 -14.86 -15.95
N SER A 150 0.42 -14.00 -15.14
CA SER A 150 -0.21 -13.37 -13.99
C SER A 150 0.10 -11.88 -14.00
N THR A 151 -0.85 -11.05 -13.57
CA THR A 151 -0.66 -9.61 -13.42
C THR A 151 -0.81 -9.23 -11.96
N LEU A 152 0.19 -8.55 -11.43
CA LEU A 152 0.21 -7.97 -10.09
C LEU A 152 -0.17 -6.49 -10.19
N TYR A 153 -1.10 -6.06 -9.34
CA TYR A 153 -1.46 -4.66 -9.15
C TYR A 153 -1.18 -4.26 -7.72
N VAL A 154 -0.59 -3.08 -7.51
CA VAL A 154 -0.28 -2.56 -6.19
C VAL A 154 -0.64 -1.08 -6.11
N ALA A 155 -1.29 -0.68 -5.03
CA ALA A 155 -1.62 0.72 -4.76
C ALA A 155 -1.78 0.98 -3.25
N VAL A 156 -1.75 2.25 -2.87
CA VAL A 156 -2.08 2.75 -1.54
C VAL A 156 -3.42 3.48 -1.60
N VAL A 157 -4.35 3.08 -0.73
CA VAL A 157 -5.67 3.69 -0.58
C VAL A 157 -5.54 5.03 0.13
N ALA A 158 -6.35 6.01 -0.30
CA ALA A 158 -6.37 7.33 0.33
C ALA A 158 -6.95 7.27 1.75
N ASP A 159 -6.75 8.34 2.52
CA ASP A 159 -7.48 8.60 3.77
C ASP A 159 -8.95 8.92 3.43
N LEU A 160 -9.82 7.91 3.48
CA LEU A 160 -11.22 7.97 3.12
C LEU A 160 -12.10 8.45 4.28
N ASP A 161 -11.67 8.24 5.53
CA ASP A 161 -12.41 8.65 6.72
C ASP A 161 -11.99 10.04 7.27
N GLY A 162 -10.88 10.59 6.77
CA GLY A 162 -10.35 11.90 7.11
C GLY A 162 -9.62 11.94 8.46
N ASN A 163 -9.12 10.81 8.95
CA ASN A 163 -8.41 10.71 10.23
C ASN A 163 -6.94 11.17 10.16
N GLY A 164 -6.44 11.45 8.96
CA GLY A 164 -5.07 11.88 8.67
C GLY A 164 -4.10 10.73 8.36
N LYS A 165 -4.58 9.49 8.18
CA LYS A 165 -3.77 8.29 7.96
C LYS A 165 -4.23 7.52 6.74
N LEU A 166 -3.28 6.90 6.06
CA LEU A 166 -3.55 5.99 4.95
C LEU A 166 -3.78 4.56 5.51
N ASP A 167 -4.97 4.31 6.09
CA ASP A 167 -5.31 3.03 6.75
C ASP A 167 -6.64 2.38 6.32
N ASP A 168 -7.18 2.84 5.19
CA ASP A 168 -8.51 2.50 4.70
C ASP A 168 -8.57 1.38 3.63
N ALA A 169 -7.50 0.60 3.43
CA ALA A 169 -7.54 -0.46 2.43
C ALA A 169 -8.60 -1.53 2.75
N PRO A 170 -9.36 -2.01 1.77
CA PRO A 170 -10.32 -3.07 2.00
C PRO A 170 -9.63 -4.45 2.06
N ASP A 171 -10.27 -5.42 2.71
CA ASP A 171 -9.88 -6.84 2.63
C ASP A 171 -10.11 -7.42 1.23
N VAL A 172 -11.11 -6.90 0.51
CA VAL A 172 -11.52 -7.34 -0.82
C VAL A 172 -11.88 -6.11 -1.64
N VAL A 173 -11.24 -5.95 -2.79
CA VAL A 173 -11.57 -4.95 -3.80
C VAL A 173 -12.75 -5.48 -4.64
N PRO A 174 -13.87 -4.74 -4.73
CA PRO A 174 -14.99 -5.13 -5.56
C PRO A 174 -14.71 -4.85 -7.04
N ASP A 175 -15.17 -5.75 -7.91
CA ASP A 175 -15.41 -5.48 -9.35
C ASP A 175 -16.49 -4.39 -9.45
N SER A 176 -16.02 -3.16 -9.63
CA SER A 176 -16.78 -1.92 -9.54
C SER A 176 -17.41 -1.54 -10.86
N ASP A 177 -16.81 -1.94 -11.98
CA ASP A 177 -17.32 -1.67 -13.33
C ASP A 177 -18.16 -2.84 -13.90
N GLY A 178 -18.08 -4.02 -13.29
CA GLY A 178 -18.88 -5.21 -13.58
C GLY A 178 -18.42 -5.98 -14.81
N ASP A 179 -17.16 -5.85 -15.21
CA ASP A 179 -16.63 -6.50 -16.41
C ASP A 179 -16.17 -7.96 -16.19
N GLY A 180 -16.08 -8.37 -14.92
CA GLY A 180 -15.78 -9.73 -14.49
C GLY A 180 -14.32 -10.00 -14.15
N ASP A 181 -13.44 -8.99 -14.15
CA ASP A 181 -12.14 -9.06 -13.49
C ASP A 181 -12.02 -8.04 -12.34
N VAL A 182 -10.84 -8.00 -11.69
CA VAL A 182 -10.55 -6.97 -10.69
C VAL A 182 -9.17 -6.41 -11.02
N ASP A 183 -9.14 -5.16 -11.46
CA ASP A 183 -7.96 -4.60 -12.08
C ASP A 183 -7.67 -3.14 -11.64
N LYS A 184 -6.98 -2.40 -12.50
CA LYS A 184 -6.63 -1.01 -12.25
C LYS A 184 -7.88 -0.12 -12.08
N ASP A 185 -8.92 -0.32 -12.89
CA ASP A 185 -10.08 0.58 -12.88
C ASP A 185 -10.87 0.42 -11.58
N ASP A 186 -10.93 -0.80 -11.03
CA ASP A 186 -11.51 -1.07 -9.71
C ASP A 186 -10.70 -0.49 -8.55
N LEU A 187 -9.36 -0.53 -8.66
CA LEU A 187 -8.49 0.13 -7.69
C LEU A 187 -8.67 1.65 -7.72
N GLU A 188 -8.78 2.26 -8.90
CA GLU A 188 -9.06 3.70 -8.99
C GLU A 188 -10.44 4.04 -8.39
N ALA A 189 -11.42 3.15 -8.51
CA ALA A 189 -12.77 3.34 -7.98
C ALA A 189 -12.85 3.36 -6.45
N ILE A 190 -11.95 2.69 -5.73
CA ILE A 190 -11.91 2.70 -4.25
C ILE A 190 -11.24 3.96 -3.66
N GLY A 191 -10.59 4.78 -4.49
CA GLY A 191 -9.93 6.02 -4.07
C GLY A 191 -8.50 5.79 -3.58
N LEU A 192 -7.53 6.31 -4.33
CA LEU A 192 -6.11 6.04 -4.11
C LEU A 192 -5.33 7.29 -3.70
N ALA A 193 -4.31 7.08 -2.87
CA ALA A 193 -3.26 8.04 -2.56
C ALA A 193 -2.02 7.87 -3.46
N SER A 194 -1.92 6.78 -4.21
CA SER A 194 -0.77 6.46 -5.07
C SER A 194 -1.11 6.27 -6.55
N ASN A 195 -0.08 6.05 -7.38
CA ASN A 195 -0.21 5.36 -8.65
C ASN A 195 -0.74 3.93 -8.44
N VAL A 196 -1.29 3.33 -9.50
CA VAL A 196 -1.48 1.89 -9.59
C VAL A 196 -0.29 1.31 -10.33
N GLU A 197 0.62 0.67 -9.60
CA GLU A 197 1.76 -0.01 -10.18
C GLU A 197 1.34 -1.40 -10.69
N ARG A 198 1.84 -1.78 -11.87
CA ARG A 198 1.41 -3.00 -12.56
C ARG A 198 2.55 -3.70 -13.25
N VAL A 199 2.69 -5.00 -12.97
CA VAL A 199 3.61 -5.89 -13.67
C VAL A 199 2.90 -7.17 -14.11
N THR A 200 3.12 -7.56 -15.37
CA THR A 200 2.73 -8.88 -15.89
C THR A 200 3.96 -9.78 -16.02
N PHE A 201 3.86 -11.01 -15.52
CA PHE A 201 4.95 -11.98 -15.44
C PHE A 201 4.39 -13.41 -15.51
N PHE A 202 5.25 -14.41 -15.71
CA PHE A 202 4.85 -15.81 -15.81
C PHE A 202 5.26 -16.60 -14.56
N ILE A 203 4.31 -17.30 -13.95
CA ILE A 203 4.58 -18.21 -12.83
C ILE A 203 4.85 -19.61 -13.39
N ASN A 204 6.05 -20.14 -13.18
CA ASN A 204 6.46 -21.43 -13.72
C ASN A 204 5.71 -22.62 -13.09
N GLU A 205 5.60 -23.72 -13.85
CA GLU A 205 5.05 -25.00 -13.38
C GLU A 205 5.92 -25.72 -12.36
#